data_AF-A0A1Y1UWI4-F1
#
_entry.id   AF-A0A1Y1UWI4-F1
#
_cell.length_a   1.000
_cell.length_b   1.000
_cell.length_c   1.000
_cell.angle_alpha   90.00
_cell.angle_beta   90.00
_cell.angle_gamma   90.00
#
_symmetry.space_group_name_H-M   'P 1'
#
loop_
_entity.id
_entity.type
_entity.pdbx_description
1 polymer ?
#
loop_
_entity_poly.entity_id
_entity_poly.type
_entity_poly.pdbx_seq_one_letter_code
_entity_poly.pdbx_strand_id
1 'polypeptide(L)'
;MKLQSIIDKMIEGLKYKKYDWIVWVDSDVIILNPNYKIETFLPDKKMSKIHLIAAYDYLGRKDYCCGLNAGVLFFRVHEWSLSLLMRAISYPYFHKKELIQFDDQTSLNNVLIETNEEEHYIITPPEWFNSQQAIKGNFLNHIMGGNLNYKNRKLNKFIEDSNNDDEWYAKTNEKMRKEVLEYYHKSKNEQIKIILQP
;
A
#
# COMPACT_ATOMS: atom_id res chain seq x y z
N MET A 1 -6.89 7.26 14.67
CA MET A 1 -6.54 6.10 13.80
C MET A 1 -6.27 6.58 12.38
N LYS A 2 -5.37 5.95 11.61
CA LYS A 2 -4.98 6.45 10.27
C LYS A 2 -6.16 6.66 9.32
N LEU A 3 -7.19 5.79 9.36
CA LEU A 3 -8.38 5.90 8.52
C LEU A 3 -9.15 7.21 8.76
N GLN A 4 -9.21 7.74 9.99
CA GLN A 4 -9.88 9.01 10.29
C GLN A 4 -9.18 10.17 9.57
N SER A 5 -7.85 10.22 9.67
CA SER A 5 -7.05 11.24 8.97
C SER A 5 -7.20 11.16 7.45
N ILE A 6 -7.26 9.94 6.90
CA ILE A 6 -7.50 9.74 5.46
C ILE A 6 -8.92 10.17 5.08
N ILE A 7 -9.95 9.87 5.90
CA ILE A 7 -11.33 10.32 5.67
C ILE A 7 -11.43 11.85 5.66
N ASP A 8 -10.81 12.53 6.62
CA ASP A 8 -10.81 13.99 6.68
C ASP A 8 -10.20 14.60 5.40
N LYS A 9 -9.08 14.03 4.94
CA LYS A 9 -8.45 14.44 3.68
C LYS A 9 -9.28 14.05 2.46
N MET A 10 -9.94 12.90 2.46
CA MET A 10 -10.86 12.48 1.40
C MET A 10 -11.99 13.50 1.24
N ILE A 11 -12.60 13.94 2.34
CA ILE A 11 -13.68 14.94 2.34
C ILE A 11 -13.15 16.30 1.86
N GLU A 12 -11.97 16.72 2.32
CA GLU A 12 -11.33 17.96 1.84
C GLU A 12 -11.08 17.91 0.32
N GLY A 13 -10.48 16.83 -0.18
CA GLY A 13 -10.22 16.62 -1.60
C GLY A 13 -11.51 16.60 -2.42
N LEU A 14 -12.55 15.90 -1.96
CA LEU A 14 -13.83 15.82 -2.65
C LEU A 14 -14.53 17.18 -2.77
N LYS A 15 -14.52 17.98 -1.68
CA LYS A 15 -15.16 19.30 -1.62
C LYS A 15 -14.43 20.36 -2.42
N TYR A 16 -13.10 20.42 -2.27
CA TYR A 16 -12.31 21.55 -2.79
C TYR A 16 -11.49 21.21 -4.03
N LYS A 17 -11.47 19.94 -4.46
CA LYS A 17 -10.72 19.46 -5.64
C LYS A 17 -9.23 19.87 -5.61
N LYS A 18 -8.62 19.86 -4.42
CA LYS A 18 -7.22 20.28 -4.22
C LYS A 18 -6.19 19.26 -4.72
N TYR A 19 -6.55 17.98 -4.73
CA TYR A 19 -5.68 16.88 -5.12
C TYR A 19 -6.53 15.69 -5.58
N ASP A 20 -5.96 14.87 -6.46
CA ASP A 20 -6.63 13.70 -7.04
C ASP A 20 -6.33 12.40 -6.28
N TRP A 21 -5.25 12.37 -5.52
CA TRP A 21 -4.79 11.19 -4.78
C TRP A 21 -4.28 11.56 -3.39
N ILE A 22 -4.50 10.66 -2.45
CA ILE A 22 -3.95 10.68 -1.09
C ILE A 22 -3.03 9.47 -0.97
N VAL A 23 -1.79 9.70 -0.55
CA VAL A 23 -0.84 8.62 -0.27
C VAL A 23 -0.56 8.62 1.22
N TRP A 24 -0.92 7.52 1.88
CA TRP A 24 -0.58 7.26 3.28
C TRP A 24 0.73 6.48 3.33
N VAL A 25 1.60 6.83 4.27
CA VAL A 25 2.89 6.18 4.52
C VAL A 25 3.10 6.11 6.04
N ASP A 26 3.31 4.92 6.58
CA ASP A 26 3.64 4.72 7.99
C ASP A 26 5.01 5.31 8.34
N SER A 27 5.19 5.75 9.59
CA SER A 27 6.39 6.50 10.03
C SER A 27 7.69 5.70 10.02
N ASP A 28 7.60 4.38 9.93
CA ASP A 28 8.70 3.42 9.85
C ASP A 28 8.97 2.93 8.42
N VAL A 29 8.50 3.68 7.43
CA VAL A 29 8.86 3.52 6.03
C VAL A 29 10.03 4.43 5.66
N ILE A 30 11.01 3.88 4.95
CA ILE A 30 12.19 4.61 4.45
C ILE A 30 12.22 4.59 2.92
N ILE A 31 12.79 5.65 2.33
CA ILE A 31 13.01 5.74 0.89
C ILE A 31 14.32 5.03 0.57
N LEU A 32 14.24 4.00 -0.28
CA LEU A 32 15.40 3.27 -0.79
C LEU A 32 15.91 3.85 -2.10
N ASN A 33 15.02 4.22 -3.03
CA ASN A 33 15.39 4.80 -4.32
C ASN A 33 14.68 6.14 -4.56
N PRO A 34 15.37 7.28 -4.37
CA PRO A 34 14.78 8.60 -4.53
C PRO A 34 14.58 8.99 -6.00
N ASN A 35 15.04 8.19 -6.97
CA ASN A 35 14.83 8.47 -8.39
C ASN A 35 13.37 8.26 -8.81
N TYR A 36 12.55 7.63 -7.97
CA TYR A 36 11.15 7.40 -8.26
C TYR A 36 10.25 8.54 -7.78
N LYS A 37 9.40 8.99 -8.69
CA LYS A 37 8.25 9.83 -8.41
C LYS A 37 7.13 8.96 -7.82
N ILE A 38 6.39 9.48 -6.86
CA ILE A 38 5.24 8.78 -6.24
C ILE A 38 4.20 8.45 -7.32
N GLU A 39 4.04 9.32 -8.32
CA GLU A 39 3.12 9.18 -9.44
C GLU A 39 3.42 7.97 -10.34
N THR A 40 4.63 7.41 -10.24
CA THR A 40 5.02 6.20 -10.99
C THR A 40 4.11 5.02 -10.70
N PHE A 41 3.53 4.97 -9.50
CA PHE A 41 2.64 3.89 -9.06
C PHE A 41 1.17 4.12 -9.37
N LEU A 42 0.79 5.31 -9.87
CA LEU A 42 -0.62 5.63 -10.14
C LEU A 42 -1.13 4.96 -11.42
N PRO A 43 -2.42 4.61 -11.51
CA PRO A 43 -3.01 4.07 -12.74
C PRO A 43 -2.86 5.04 -13.92
N ASP A 44 -2.90 4.51 -15.14
CA ASP A 44 -3.01 5.35 -16.33
C ASP A 44 -4.45 5.88 -16.51
N LYS A 45 -4.65 6.72 -17.54
CA LYS A 45 -5.96 7.32 -17.82
C LYS A 45 -7.04 6.30 -18.23
N LYS A 46 -6.66 5.09 -18.66
CA LYS A 46 -7.59 4.04 -19.09
C LYS A 46 -8.17 3.29 -17.89
N MET A 47 -7.48 3.31 -16.75
CA MET A 47 -7.86 2.66 -15.49
C MET A 47 -8.66 3.60 -14.58
N SER A 48 -9.75 4.15 -15.11
CA SER A 48 -10.60 5.12 -14.39
C SER A 48 -11.33 4.52 -13.19
N LYS A 49 -11.55 3.20 -13.15
CA LYS A 49 -12.20 2.49 -12.03
C LYS A 49 -11.27 2.23 -10.84
N ILE A 50 -9.96 2.35 -10.99
CA ILE A 50 -9.00 2.05 -9.91
C ILE A 50 -8.92 3.22 -8.93
N HIS A 51 -9.35 2.97 -7.71
CA HIS A 51 -9.44 3.95 -6.63
C HIS A 51 -8.55 3.63 -5.43
N LEU A 52 -8.09 2.39 -5.31
CA LEU A 52 -7.14 1.96 -4.29
C LEU A 52 -5.96 1.23 -4.92
N ILE A 53 -4.74 1.55 -4.46
CA ILE A 53 -3.55 0.75 -4.70
C ILE A 53 -2.95 0.42 -3.35
N ALA A 54 -2.72 -0.86 -3.11
CA ALA A 54 -2.08 -1.36 -1.92
C ALA A 54 -1.08 -2.45 -2.30
N ALA A 55 -0.10 -2.69 -1.43
CA ALA A 55 0.82 -3.79 -1.59
C ALA A 55 0.29 -5.06 -0.91
N TYR A 56 0.64 -6.21 -1.45
CA TYR A 56 0.33 -7.50 -0.86
C TYR A 56 1.09 -7.73 0.45
N ASP A 57 0.43 -8.27 1.46
CA ASP A 57 1.04 -8.59 2.75
C ASP A 57 1.61 -10.00 2.74
N TYR A 58 2.90 -10.12 2.41
CA TYR A 58 3.62 -11.38 2.48
C TYR A 58 4.57 -11.42 3.69
N LEU A 59 4.03 -11.87 4.83
CA LEU A 59 4.81 -12.05 6.06
C LEU A 59 5.48 -13.42 6.17
N GLY A 60 5.50 -14.23 5.10
CA GLY A 60 6.07 -15.58 5.11
C GLY A 60 5.37 -16.58 6.04
N ARG A 61 4.26 -16.19 6.68
CA ARG A 61 3.46 -16.98 7.62
C ARG A 61 2.07 -17.21 7.04
N LYS A 62 1.74 -18.45 6.67
CA LYS A 62 0.50 -18.80 5.95
C LYS A 62 -0.80 -18.47 6.70
N ASP A 63 -0.72 -18.32 8.02
CA ASP A 63 -1.82 -18.07 8.95
C ASP A 63 -2.20 -16.58 9.09
N TYR A 64 -1.30 -15.66 8.72
CA TYR A 64 -1.52 -14.20 8.79
C TYR A 64 -1.12 -13.48 7.50
N CYS A 65 -0.84 -14.22 6.44
CA CYS A 65 -0.44 -13.65 5.16
C CYS A 65 -1.65 -13.29 4.30
N CYS A 66 -1.31 -12.74 3.16
CA CYS A 66 -2.05 -12.90 1.94
C CYS A 66 -3.24 -11.96 1.76
N GLY A 67 -3.35 -10.95 2.62
CA GLY A 67 -4.19 -9.76 2.41
C GLY A 67 -3.39 -8.58 1.84
N LEU A 68 -3.90 -7.36 2.01
CA LEU A 68 -3.15 -6.13 1.78
C LEU A 68 -2.37 -5.71 3.03
N ASN A 69 -1.29 -4.95 2.83
CA ASN A 69 -0.57 -4.27 3.89
C ASN A 69 -0.92 -2.77 3.92
N ALA A 70 -1.36 -2.25 5.07
CA ALA A 70 -1.85 -0.87 5.23
C ALA A 70 -0.76 0.15 5.60
N GLY A 71 0.52 -0.24 5.51
CA GLY A 71 1.66 0.64 5.74
C GLY A 71 1.85 1.71 4.68
N VAL A 72 1.56 1.38 3.41
CA VAL A 72 1.58 2.32 2.29
C VAL A 72 0.35 2.10 1.42
N LEU A 73 -0.49 3.14 1.30
CA LEU A 73 -1.77 3.08 0.60
C LEU A 73 -1.93 4.29 -0.32
N PHE A 74 -2.46 4.07 -1.51
CA PHE A 74 -2.83 5.15 -2.44
C PHE A 74 -4.34 5.13 -2.63
N PHE A 75 -5.01 6.21 -2.23
CA PHE A 75 -6.44 6.40 -2.44
C PHE A 75 -6.68 7.50 -3.46
N ARG A 76 -7.45 7.20 -4.51
CA ARG A 76 -8.00 8.25 -5.37
C ARG A 76 -9.04 9.03 -4.59
N VAL A 77 -9.05 10.35 -4.73
CA VAL A 77 -10.11 11.20 -4.22
C VAL A 77 -11.39 10.94 -5.01
N HIS A 78 -12.25 10.09 -4.47
CA HIS A 78 -13.45 9.60 -5.12
C HIS A 78 -14.47 9.14 -4.09
N GLU A 79 -15.77 9.23 -4.42
CA GLU A 79 -16.87 8.82 -3.53
C GLU A 79 -16.77 7.33 -3.16
N TRP A 80 -16.33 6.49 -4.11
CA TRP A 80 -16.06 5.08 -3.85
C TRP A 80 -15.04 4.89 -2.73
N SER A 81 -13.94 5.65 -2.75
CA SER A 81 -12.89 5.56 -1.72
C SER A 81 -13.43 5.99 -0.36
N LEU A 82 -14.25 7.05 -0.30
CA LEU A 82 -14.91 7.48 0.93
C LEU A 82 -15.84 6.39 1.47
N SER A 83 -16.64 5.76 0.62
CA SER A 83 -17.54 4.67 0.99
C SER A 83 -16.78 3.45 1.52
N LEU A 84 -15.67 3.07 0.88
CA LEU A 84 -14.78 2.02 1.38
C LEU A 84 -14.23 2.36 2.77
N LEU A 85 -13.69 3.57 2.97
CA LEU A 85 -13.14 4.00 4.25
C LEU A 85 -14.19 4.01 5.37
N MET A 86 -15.41 4.45 5.06
CA MET A 86 -16.54 4.42 6.00
C MET A 86 -16.95 3.00 6.39
N ARG A 87 -16.97 2.07 5.42
CA ARG A 87 -17.22 0.66 5.71
C ARG A 87 -16.10 0.07 6.58
N ALA A 88 -14.84 0.30 6.21
CA ALA A 88 -13.68 -0.20 6.94
C ALA A 88 -13.63 0.30 8.39
N ILE A 89 -13.83 1.60 8.64
CA ILE A 89 -13.83 2.12 10.03
C ILE A 89 -15.01 1.58 10.85
N SER A 90 -16.12 1.22 10.21
CA SER A 90 -17.29 0.64 10.87
C SER A 90 -17.19 -0.88 11.06
N TYR A 91 -16.27 -1.56 10.37
CA TYR A 91 -16.19 -3.01 10.31
C TYR A 91 -16.10 -3.68 11.70
N PRO A 92 -15.29 -3.18 12.67
CA PRO A 92 -15.24 -3.76 14.01
C PRO A 92 -16.57 -3.70 14.78
N TYR A 93 -17.44 -2.74 14.47
CA TYR A 93 -18.76 -2.64 15.11
C TYR A 93 -19.71 -3.75 14.68
N PHE A 94 -19.53 -4.31 13.49
CA PHE A 94 -20.36 -5.40 12.96
C PHE A 94 -19.73 -6.78 13.22
N HIS A 95 -18.44 -6.84 13.51
CA HIS A 95 -17.67 -8.07 13.73
C HIS A 95 -17.19 -8.21 15.19
N LYS A 96 -18.04 -7.83 16.16
CA LYS A 96 -17.68 -7.78 17.60
C LYS A 96 -17.23 -9.11 18.22
N LYS A 97 -17.51 -10.24 17.56
CA LYS A 97 -17.18 -11.58 18.05
C LYS A 97 -15.82 -12.07 17.52
N GLU A 98 -15.22 -11.33 16.58
CA GLU A 98 -13.97 -11.66 15.93
C GLU A 98 -12.84 -10.86 16.55
N LEU A 99 -11.66 -11.48 16.67
CA LEU A 99 -10.46 -10.77 17.09
C LEU A 99 -9.82 -10.12 15.87
N ILE A 100 -10.13 -8.86 15.62
CA ILE A 100 -9.56 -8.14 14.47
C ILE A 100 -8.16 -7.67 14.83
N GLN A 101 -7.15 -8.37 14.33
CA GLN A 101 -5.76 -7.94 14.44
C GLN A 101 -5.46 -6.86 13.39
N PHE A 102 -4.69 -5.82 13.73
CA PHE A 102 -4.41 -4.70 12.81
C PHE A 102 -5.71 -4.10 12.24
N ASP A 103 -6.47 -3.47 13.14
CA ASP A 103 -7.85 -3.02 12.94
C ASP A 103 -8.10 -2.33 11.60
N ASP A 104 -7.26 -1.38 11.21
CA ASP A 104 -7.35 -0.66 9.94
C ASP A 104 -7.06 -1.53 8.71
N GLN A 105 -5.99 -2.33 8.77
CA GLN A 105 -5.55 -3.21 7.68
C GLN A 105 -6.58 -4.30 7.40
N THR A 106 -6.94 -5.05 8.43
CA THR A 106 -7.86 -6.19 8.30
C THR A 106 -9.25 -5.74 7.90
N SER A 107 -9.75 -4.64 8.48
CA SER A 107 -11.05 -4.10 8.09
C SER A 107 -11.06 -3.63 6.63
N LEU A 108 -10.01 -2.95 6.17
CA LEU A 108 -9.92 -2.50 4.78
C LEU A 108 -9.87 -3.70 3.82
N ASN A 109 -9.05 -4.70 4.14
CA ASN A 109 -8.90 -5.92 3.36
C ASN A 109 -10.22 -6.69 3.24
N ASN A 110 -10.87 -6.95 4.37
CA ASN A 110 -12.05 -7.82 4.40
C ASN A 110 -13.25 -7.17 3.74
N VAL A 111 -13.46 -5.85 3.92
CA VAL A 111 -14.52 -5.13 3.21
C VAL A 111 -14.38 -5.26 1.70
N LEU A 112 -13.17 -5.13 1.14
CA LEU A 112 -12.95 -5.26 -0.31
C LEU A 112 -13.41 -6.62 -0.84
N ILE A 113 -13.10 -7.68 -0.09
CA ILE A 113 -13.39 -9.07 -0.47
C ILE A 113 -14.88 -9.37 -0.30
N GLU A 114 -15.45 -9.08 0.86
CA GLU A 114 -16.84 -9.38 1.18
C GLU A 114 -17.83 -8.64 0.28
N THR A 115 -17.42 -7.49 -0.27
CA THR A 115 -18.25 -6.67 -1.15
C THR A 115 -17.90 -6.80 -2.63
N ASN A 116 -17.00 -7.73 -3.00
CA ASN A 116 -16.62 -8.06 -4.38
C ASN A 116 -16.11 -6.86 -5.21
N GLU A 117 -15.22 -6.06 -4.63
CA GLU A 117 -14.80 -4.77 -5.20
C GLU A 117 -13.58 -4.87 -6.14
N GLU A 118 -13.30 -6.05 -6.71
CA GLU A 118 -12.05 -6.35 -7.44
C GLU A 118 -11.73 -5.40 -8.60
N GLU A 119 -12.75 -4.77 -9.20
CA GLU A 119 -12.59 -3.78 -10.27
C GLU A 119 -12.04 -2.43 -9.80
N HIS A 120 -12.07 -2.15 -8.49
CA HIS A 120 -11.78 -0.84 -7.93
C HIS A 120 -10.42 -0.71 -7.25
N TYR A 121 -9.68 -1.81 -7.12
CA TYR A 121 -8.35 -1.79 -6.53
C TYR A 121 -7.33 -2.59 -7.33
N ILE A 122 -6.06 -2.31 -7.08
CA ILE A 122 -4.93 -3.12 -7.53
C ILE A 122 -4.05 -3.47 -6.34
N ILE A 123 -3.67 -4.74 -6.25
CA ILE A 123 -2.68 -5.24 -5.30
C ILE A 123 -1.36 -5.38 -6.02
N THR A 124 -0.31 -4.74 -5.50
CA THR A 124 1.02 -4.75 -6.11
C THR A 124 1.96 -5.72 -5.39
N PRO A 125 3.07 -6.10 -6.06
CA PRO A 125 4.20 -6.71 -5.36
C PRO A 125 4.64 -5.81 -4.18
N PRO A 126 4.85 -6.36 -2.98
CA PRO A 126 5.29 -5.58 -1.82
C PRO A 126 6.67 -4.96 -2.03
N GLU A 127 7.51 -5.62 -2.82
CA GLU A 127 8.85 -5.19 -3.18
C GLU A 127 8.86 -3.75 -3.67
N TRP A 128 7.81 -3.32 -4.37
CA TRP A 128 7.75 -1.97 -4.93
C TRP A 128 7.78 -0.88 -3.87
N PHE A 129 6.94 -0.95 -2.82
CA PHE A 129 6.81 0.15 -1.86
C PHE A 129 6.31 -0.25 -0.45
N ASN A 130 6.24 -1.54 -0.11
CA ASN A 130 5.73 -1.96 1.21
C ASN A 130 6.34 -3.30 1.67
N SER A 131 7.57 -3.60 1.25
CA SER A 131 8.28 -4.82 1.63
C SER A 131 8.97 -4.63 2.98
N GLN A 132 8.98 -5.69 3.80
CA GLN A 132 9.76 -5.74 5.03
C GLN A 132 11.28 -5.77 4.76
N GLN A 133 11.68 -6.33 3.61
CA GLN A 133 13.08 -6.43 3.23
C GLN A 133 13.47 -5.24 2.35
N ALA A 134 14.61 -4.63 2.68
CA ALA A 134 15.22 -3.62 1.84
C ALA A 134 15.88 -4.31 0.64
N ILE A 135 15.37 -4.02 -0.55
CA ILE A 135 15.78 -4.66 -1.80
C ILE A 135 16.27 -3.56 -2.74
N LYS A 136 17.45 -3.77 -3.33
CA LYS A 136 18.08 -2.81 -4.24
C LYS A 136 17.16 -2.48 -5.42
N GLY A 137 17.12 -1.21 -5.81
CA GLY A 137 16.32 -0.73 -6.93
C GLY A 137 14.82 -0.60 -6.64
N ASN A 138 14.33 -0.90 -5.44
CA ASN A 138 12.93 -0.69 -5.07
C ASN A 138 12.68 0.69 -4.45
N PHE A 139 11.42 1.10 -4.31
CA PHE A 139 11.11 2.47 -3.89
C PHE A 139 11.19 2.66 -2.39
N LEU A 140 10.33 1.97 -1.65
CA LEU A 140 10.19 2.13 -0.21
C LEU A 140 10.41 0.79 0.50
N ASN A 141 10.98 0.85 1.70
CA ASN A 141 11.04 -0.28 2.62
C ASN A 141 10.25 0.06 3.88
N HIS A 142 9.34 -0.83 4.25
CA HIS A 142 8.53 -0.69 5.45
C HIS A 142 9.16 -1.54 6.56
N ILE A 143 9.78 -0.90 7.55
CA ILE A 143 10.43 -1.57 8.69
C ILE A 143 9.39 -1.97 9.73
N MET A 144 8.42 -2.78 9.28
CA MET A 144 7.24 -3.18 10.02
C MET A 144 7.57 -4.05 11.24
N GLY A 145 6.83 -3.83 12.31
CA GLY A 145 6.99 -4.53 13.58
C GLY A 145 8.32 -4.23 14.29
N GLY A 146 8.68 -5.08 15.24
CA GLY A 146 9.89 -4.92 16.05
C GLY A 146 9.89 -3.69 16.97
N ASN A 147 10.90 -3.59 17.81
CA ASN A 147 11.11 -2.43 18.69
C ASN A 147 12.04 -1.39 18.04
N LEU A 148 12.24 -0.26 18.70
CA LEU A 148 13.10 0.82 18.20
C LEU A 148 14.53 0.35 17.87
N ASN A 149 15.11 -0.53 18.69
CA ASN A 149 16.45 -1.07 18.46
C ASN A 149 16.53 -1.92 17.19
N TYR A 150 15.47 -2.70 16.90
CA TYR A 150 15.36 -3.42 15.64
C TYR A 150 15.29 -2.46 14.46
N LYS A 151 14.45 -1.41 14.55
CA LYS A 151 14.28 -0.43 13.47
C LYS A 151 15.56 0.34 13.18
N ASN A 152 16.23 0.82 14.23
CA ASN A 152 17.52 1.52 14.10
C ASN A 152 18.60 0.63 13.45
N ARG A 153 18.64 -0.66 13.80
CA ARG A 153 19.59 -1.60 13.19
C ARG A 153 19.34 -1.79 11.69
N LYS A 154 18.06 -1.91 11.29
CA LYS A 154 17.68 -2.04 9.89
C LYS A 154 18.01 -0.78 9.10
N LEU A 155 17.72 0.41 9.65
CA LEU A 155 18.08 1.69 9.06
C LEU A 155 19.59 1.84 8.89
N ASN A 156 20.37 1.62 9.96
CA ASN A 156 21.82 1.75 9.91
C ASN A 156 22.44 0.79 8.88
N LYS A 157 21.95 -0.45 8.83
CA LYS A 157 22.38 -1.41 7.81
C LYS A 157 22.11 -0.91 6.40
N PHE A 158 20.93 -0.35 6.12
CA PHE A 158 20.63 0.23 4.81
C PHE A 158 21.58 1.40 4.48
N ILE A 159 21.85 2.29 5.44
CA ILE A 159 22.78 3.42 5.23
C ILE A 159 24.19 2.91 4.91
N GLU A 160 24.68 1.93 5.67
CA GLU A 160 25.99 1.30 5.43
C GLU A 160 26.07 0.63 4.05
N ASP A 161 25.05 -0.16 3.70
CA ASP A 161 24.98 -0.91 2.44
C ASP A 161 24.80 0.03 1.24
N SER A 162 24.14 1.18 1.38
CA SER A 162 23.82 2.10 0.27
C SER A 162 24.87 3.17 -0.01
N ASN A 163 25.74 3.50 0.95
CA ASN A 163 26.77 4.51 0.75
C ASN A 163 27.86 4.10 -0.26
N ASN A 164 28.00 2.81 -0.54
CA ASN A 164 29.08 2.28 -1.39
C ASN A 164 28.55 1.49 -2.59
N ASP A 165 27.26 1.60 -2.90
CA ASP A 165 26.61 0.74 -3.88
C ASP A 165 25.49 1.47 -4.64
N ASP A 166 25.83 1.92 -5.86
CA ASP A 166 24.89 2.65 -6.71
C ASP A 166 23.72 1.77 -7.21
N GLU A 167 23.77 0.44 -7.06
CA GLU A 167 22.68 -0.46 -7.44
C GLU A 167 21.39 -0.18 -6.66
N TRP A 168 21.48 0.40 -5.45
CA TRP A 168 20.31 0.83 -4.69
C TRP A 168 19.44 1.82 -5.48
N TYR A 169 20.06 2.64 -6.32
CA TYR A 169 19.43 3.73 -7.06
C TYR A 169 19.39 3.51 -8.57
N ALA A 170 19.95 2.41 -9.09
CA ALA A 170 20.25 2.23 -10.50
C ALA A 170 19.02 2.13 -11.42
N LYS A 171 17.88 1.64 -10.90
CA LYS A 171 16.65 1.54 -11.69
C LYS A 171 15.98 2.92 -11.76
N THR A 172 15.71 3.36 -12.99
CA THR A 172 15.17 4.70 -13.28
C THR A 172 13.67 4.76 -13.14
N ASN A 173 13.13 5.96 -12.94
CA ASN A 173 11.68 6.21 -12.91
C ASN A 173 10.95 5.65 -14.13
N GLU A 174 11.54 5.80 -15.33
CA GLU A 174 10.97 5.32 -16.57
C GLU A 174 10.84 3.79 -16.60
N LYS A 175 11.91 3.09 -16.19
CA LYS A 175 11.90 1.62 -16.10
C LYS A 175 10.84 1.13 -15.11
N MET A 176 10.77 1.77 -13.95
CA MET A 176 9.76 1.44 -12.93
C MET A 176 8.34 1.72 -13.44
N ARG A 177 8.13 2.86 -14.10
CA ARG A 177 6.82 3.21 -14.68
C ARG A 177 6.35 2.20 -15.71
N LYS A 178 7.26 1.75 -16.57
CA LYS A 178 6.97 0.71 -17.56
C LYS A 178 6.54 -0.59 -16.88
N GLU A 179 7.28 -1.05 -15.88
CA GLU A 179 6.95 -2.28 -15.12
C GLU A 179 5.59 -2.18 -14.42
N VAL A 180 5.30 -1.05 -13.75
CA VAL A 180 4.00 -0.82 -13.10
C VAL A 180 2.85 -0.93 -14.10
N LEU A 181 2.97 -0.26 -15.24
CA LEU A 181 1.91 -0.28 -16.26
C LEU A 181 1.74 -1.64 -16.92
N GLU A 182 2.85 -2.33 -17.22
CA GLU A 182 2.81 -3.70 -17.74
C GLU A 182 2.06 -4.64 -16.79
N TYR A 183 2.31 -4.54 -15.48
CA TYR A 183 1.58 -5.30 -14.47
C TYR A 183 0.10 -4.88 -14.37
N TYR A 184 -0.20 -3.58 -14.35
CA TYR A 184 -1.58 -3.10 -14.22
C TYR A 184 -2.45 -3.46 -15.42
N HIS A 185 -1.87 -3.63 -16.60
CA HIS A 185 -2.57 -4.06 -17.81
C HIS A 185 -2.78 -5.58 -17.91
N LYS A 186 -2.19 -6.38 -17.02
CA LYS A 186 -2.49 -7.82 -16.95
C LYS A 186 -3.97 -8.07 -16.64
N SER A 187 -4.48 -9.24 -17.03
CA SER A 187 -5.81 -9.65 -16.62
C SER A 187 -5.89 -9.82 -15.10
N LYS A 188 -7.08 -9.66 -14.51
CA LYS A 188 -7.27 -9.79 -13.05
C LYS A 188 -6.84 -11.15 -12.49
N ASN A 189 -6.84 -12.20 -13.30
CA ASN A 189 -6.38 -13.53 -12.90
C ASN A 189 -4.86 -13.66 -12.85
N GLU A 190 -4.13 -12.77 -13.51
CA GLU A 190 -2.66 -12.71 -13.50
C GLU A 190 -2.12 -11.69 -12.50
N GLN A 191 -3.01 -10.90 -11.89
CA GLN A 191 -2.69 -9.99 -10.79
C GLN A 191 -2.75 -10.73 -9.45
N ILE A 192 -2.00 -10.22 -8.47
CA ILE A 192 -2.02 -10.74 -7.10
C ILE A 192 -3.42 -10.58 -6.53
N LYS A 193 -3.94 -11.66 -5.93
CA LYS A 193 -5.23 -11.68 -5.22
C LYS A 193 -5.00 -11.67 -3.72
N ILE A 194 -5.94 -11.07 -3.01
CA ILE A 194 -5.97 -11.04 -1.54
C ILE A 194 -7.03 -11.99 -1.01
N ILE A 195 -6.82 -12.50 0.19
CA ILE A 195 -7.77 -13.31 0.96
C ILE A 195 -8.17 -12.58 2.24
N LEU A 196 -9.23 -13.04 2.90
CA LEU A 196 -9.65 -12.50 4.20
C LEU A 196 -8.50 -12.61 5.20
N GLN A 197 -8.27 -11.52 5.93
CA GLN A 197 -7.34 -11.47 7.05
C GLN A 197 -8.08 -11.81 8.34
N PRO A 198 -7.45 -12.58 9.24
CA PRO A 198 -8.05 -13.03 10.50
C PRO A 198 -8.22 -11.91 11.53
#